data_AF-A0A418QFU9-F1
#
_entry.id   AF-A0A418QFU9-F1
#
_cell.length_a   1.000
_cell.length_b   1.000
_cell.length_c   1.000
_cell.angle_alpha   90.00
_cell.angle_beta   90.00
_cell.angle_gamma   90.00
#
_symmetry.space_group_name_H-M   'P 1'
#
loop_
_entity.id
_entity.type
_entity.pdbx_description
1 polymer ?
#
loop_
_entity_poly.entity_id
_entity_poly.type
_entity_poly.pdbx_seq_one_letter_code
_entity_poly.pdbx_strand_id
1 'polypeptide(L)'
;MAERLMVNLGSSLDTEVDRLAQQAGITKGEVVRQAVRFYLPLEVAMIHGVTVLLVHADGRTEQFRPYSIHGAKAPPAPITDQAPHATT
;
A
#
# COMPACT_ATOMS: atom_id res chain seq x y z
N MET A 1 12.29 -24.95 13.06
CA MET A 1 11.19 -24.32 13.82
C MET A 1 10.83 -23.02 13.13
N ALA A 2 9.55 -22.73 12.91
CA ALA A 2 9.15 -21.45 12.32
C ALA A 2 9.14 -20.37 13.41
N GLU A 3 9.81 -19.24 13.17
CA GLU A 3 9.75 -18.08 14.07
C GLU A 3 8.34 -17.51 14.11
N ARG A 4 7.87 -17.14 15.31
CA ARG A 4 6.57 -16.51 15.51
C ARG A 4 6.77 -15.02 15.72
N LEU A 5 6.24 -14.22 14.81
CA LEU A 5 6.24 -12.76 14.88
C LEU A 5 4.87 -12.28 15.36
N MET A 6 4.86 -11.36 16.32
CA MET A 6 3.67 -10.63 16.71
C MET A 6 3.58 -9.35 15.86
N VAL A 7 2.48 -9.20 15.12
CA VAL A 7 2.25 -8.05 14.24
C VAL A 7 1.06 -7.27 14.78
N ASN A 8 1.26 -5.97 15.05
CA ASN A 8 0.18 -5.06 15.44
C ASN A 8 -0.29 -4.29 14.20
N LEU A 9 -1.53 -4.51 13.78
CA LEU A 9 -2.11 -3.93 12.57
C LEU A 9 -2.86 -2.61 12.83
N GLY A 10 -3.16 -2.27 14.09
CA GLY A 10 -4.11 -1.20 14.42
C GLY A 10 -5.57 -1.59 14.14
N SER A 11 -6.52 -0.83 14.68
CA SER A 11 -7.95 -1.22 14.75
C SER A 11 -8.65 -1.29 13.39
N SER A 12 -8.36 -0.37 12.47
CA SER A 12 -8.98 -0.34 11.15
C SER A 12 -8.49 -1.48 10.26
N LEU A 13 -7.18 -1.70 10.21
CA LEU A 13 -6.58 -2.76 9.39
C LEU A 13 -6.85 -4.16 9.93
N ASP A 14 -6.91 -4.33 11.27
CA ASP A 14 -7.29 -5.62 11.86
C ASP A 14 -8.72 -6.03 11.49
N THR A 15 -9.65 -5.06 11.45
CA THR A 15 -11.05 -5.30 11.04
C THR A 15 -11.12 -5.76 9.58
N GLU A 16 -10.34 -5.12 8.70
CA GLU A 16 -10.32 -5.47 7.28
C GLU A 16 -9.66 -6.83 7.02
N VAL A 17 -8.56 -7.12 7.72
CA VAL A 17 -7.91 -8.45 7.66
C VAL A 17 -8.85 -9.53 8.18
N ASP A 18 -9.64 -9.25 9.22
CA ASP A 18 -10.66 -10.19 9.71
C ASP A 18 -11.73 -10.46 8.64
N ARG A 19 -12.24 -9.41 8.01
CA ARG A 19 -13.22 -9.51 6.92
C ARG A 19 -12.71 -10.37 5.77
N LEU A 20 -11.47 -10.13 5.32
CA LEU A 20 -10.84 -10.91 4.26
C LEU A 20 -10.60 -12.37 4.67
N ALA A 21 -10.17 -12.59 5.92
CA ALA A 21 -9.97 -13.92 6.47
C ALA A 21 -11.27 -14.73 6.44
N GLN A 22 -12.38 -14.13 6.88
CA GLN A 22 -13.71 -14.75 6.85
C GLN A 22 -14.19 -15.04 5.42
N GLN A 23 -14.04 -14.09 4.49
CA GLN A 23 -14.46 -14.26 3.10
C GLN A 23 -13.69 -15.38 2.38
N ALA A 24 -12.40 -15.51 2.65
CA ALA A 24 -11.55 -16.52 2.02
C ALA A 24 -11.51 -17.85 2.80
N GLY A 25 -12.14 -17.94 3.98
CA GLY A 25 -12.12 -19.14 4.81
C GLY A 25 -10.73 -19.50 5.35
N ILE A 26 -9.87 -18.50 5.56
CA ILE A 26 -8.48 -18.66 6.03
C ILE A 26 -8.25 -17.89 7.34
N THR A 27 -7.09 -18.09 7.97
CA THR A 27 -6.74 -17.36 9.20
C THR A 27 -6.26 -15.94 8.91
N LYS A 28 -6.46 -14.98 9.84
CA LYS A 28 -5.87 -13.63 9.76
C LYS A 28 -4.37 -13.65 9.47
N GLY A 29 -3.64 -14.53 10.15
CA GLY A 29 -2.20 -14.68 9.94
C GLY A 29 -1.84 -15.15 8.52
N GLU A 30 -2.72 -15.91 7.87
CA GLU A 30 -2.52 -16.32 6.47
C GLU A 30 -2.78 -15.16 5.51
N VAL A 31 -3.81 -14.34 5.75
CA VAL A 31 -4.03 -13.10 4.99
C VAL A 31 -2.79 -12.20 5.05
N VAL A 32 -2.26 -11.96 6.26
CA VAL A 32 -1.06 -11.13 6.45
C VAL A 32 0.15 -11.75 5.76
N ARG A 33 0.35 -13.08 5.88
CA ARG A 33 1.46 -13.76 5.20
C ARG A 33 1.37 -13.64 3.68
N GLN A 34 0.18 -13.81 3.11
CA GLN A 34 -0.03 -13.68 1.67
C GLN A 34 0.22 -12.25 1.20
N ALA A 35 -0.28 -11.26 1.95
CA ALA A 35 -0.03 -9.84 1.66
C ALA A 35 1.48 -9.52 1.66
N VAL A 36 2.22 -9.97 2.68
CA VAL A 36 3.68 -9.75 2.76
C VAL A 36 4.43 -10.48 1.66
N ARG A 37 4.06 -11.73 1.35
CA ARG A 37 4.65 -12.52 0.26
C ARG A 37 4.45 -11.88 -1.10
N PHE A 38 3.31 -11.23 -1.31
CA PHE A 38 3.04 -10.52 -2.54
C PHE A 38 3.76 -9.17 -2.58
N TYR A 39 3.79 -8.43 -1.47
CA TYR A 39 4.35 -7.07 -1.42
C TYR A 39 5.88 -7.03 -1.54
N LEU A 40 6.61 -7.88 -0.80
CA LEU A 40 8.08 -7.81 -0.74
C LEU A 40 8.76 -7.97 -2.11
N PRO A 41 8.37 -8.93 -2.99
CA PRO A 41 8.96 -9.04 -4.31
C PRO A 41 8.70 -7.81 -5.20
N LEU A 42 7.53 -7.17 -5.06
CA LEU A 42 7.18 -5.99 -5.86
C LEU A 42 8.00 -4.78 -5.41
N GLU A 43 8.18 -4.61 -4.10
CA GLU A 43 9.04 -3.58 -3.54
C GLU A 43 10.49 -3.76 -4.01
N VAL A 44 11.03 -4.99 -3.95
CA VAL A 44 12.37 -5.31 -4.45
C VAL A 44 12.50 -5.03 -5.95
N ALA A 45 11.52 -5.45 -6.76
CA ALA A 45 11.53 -5.20 -8.20
C ALA A 45 11.61 -3.69 -8.50
N MET A 46 10.85 -2.88 -7.76
CA MET A 46 10.87 -1.42 -7.91
C MET A 46 12.20 -0.80 -7.48
N ILE A 47 12.84 -1.28 -6.41
CA ILE A 47 14.18 -0.84 -5.99
C ILE A 47 15.21 -1.08 -7.12
N HIS A 48 15.04 -2.14 -7.90
CA HIS A 48 15.89 -2.44 -9.06
C HIS A 48 15.46 -1.73 -10.36
N GLY A 49 14.54 -0.76 -10.29
CA GLY A 49 14.09 0.02 -11.44
C GLY A 49 13.08 -0.70 -12.34
N VAL A 50 12.53 -1.84 -11.90
CA VAL A 50 11.46 -2.54 -12.63
C VAL A 50 10.13 -1.84 -12.36
N THR A 51 9.44 -1.45 -13.42
CA THR A 51 8.07 -0.93 -13.32
C THR A 51 7.11 -2.10 -13.13
N VAL A 52 6.44 -2.13 -11.98
CA VAL A 52 5.43 -3.15 -11.66
C VAL A 52 4.04 -2.62 -12.02
N LEU A 53 3.30 -3.40 -12.81
CA LEU A 53 1.90 -3.12 -13.15
C LEU A 53 1.00 -4.16 -12.48
N LEU A 54 0.05 -3.70 -11.68
CA LEU A 54 -1.04 -4.53 -11.19
C LEU A 54 -2.10 -4.64 -12.28
N VAL A 55 -2.47 -5.88 -12.62
CA VAL A 55 -3.52 -6.16 -13.60
C VAL A 55 -4.75 -6.62 -12.83
N HIS A 56 -5.82 -5.84 -12.93
CA HIS A 56 -7.11 -6.15 -12.31
C HIS A 56 -7.88 -7.15 -13.18
N ALA A 57 -8.84 -7.86 -12.57
CA ALA A 57 -9.69 -8.83 -13.27
C ALA A 57 -10.56 -8.19 -14.37
N ASP A 58 -10.79 -6.87 -14.30
CA ASP A 58 -11.51 -6.09 -15.32
C ASP A 58 -10.61 -5.63 -16.48
N GLY A 59 -9.33 -6.04 -16.49
CA GLY A 59 -8.36 -5.70 -17.53
C GLY A 59 -7.69 -4.33 -17.34
N ARG A 60 -8.04 -3.57 -16.30
CA ARG A 60 -7.33 -2.33 -15.97
C ARG A 60 -5.93 -2.64 -15.48
N THR A 61 -5.00 -1.76 -15.83
CA THR A 61 -3.64 -1.81 -15.30
C THR A 61 -3.37 -0.56 -14.47
N GLU A 62 -2.76 -0.74 -13.30
CA GLU A 62 -2.28 0.38 -12.48
C GLU A 62 -0.81 0.17 -12.11
N GLN A 63 -0.03 1.24 -12.09
CA GLN A 63 1.34 1.15 -11.64
C GLN A 63 1.33 0.95 -10.12
N PHE A 64 1.95 -0.15 -9.66
CA PHE A 64 2.17 -0.36 -8.24
C PHE A 64 3.06 0.77 -7.71
N ARG A 65 2.58 1.46 -6.67
CA ARG A 65 3.32 2.49 -5.95
C ARG A 65 3.48 2.03 -4.51
N PRO A 66 4.70 1.88 -3.99
CA PRO A 66 4.90 1.47 -2.63
C PRO A 66 4.34 2.57 -1.73
N TYR A 67 3.45 2.19 -0.83
CA TYR A 67 3.02 3.13 0.20
C TYR A 67 4.20 3.32 1.15
N SER A 68 4.76 4.53 1.18
CA SER A 68 5.74 4.89 2.18
C SER A 68 5.05 4.86 3.55
N ILE A 69 5.23 3.77 4.29
CA ILE A 69 4.73 3.60 5.66
C ILE A 69 5.45 4.52 6.67
N HIS A 70 6.60 5.06 6.26
CA HIS A 70 7.17 6.25 6.88
C HIS A 70 6.37 7.42 6.32
N GLY A 71 5.68 8.19 7.17
CA GLY A 71 4.86 9.36 6.83
C GLY A 71 5.61 10.43 6.03
N ALA A 72 6.02 10.08 4.82
CA ALA A 72 6.48 10.97 3.79
C ALA A 72 5.25 11.78 3.42
N LYS A 73 5.17 12.96 4.05
CA LYS A 73 4.31 14.06 3.64
C LYS A 73 4.30 14.06 2.12
N ALA A 74 3.12 13.85 1.52
CA ALA A 74 2.97 13.99 0.08
C ALA A 74 3.68 15.29 -0.34
N PRO A 75 4.50 15.28 -1.41
CA PRO A 75 5.14 16.50 -1.86
C PRO A 75 4.06 17.59 -1.97
N PRO A 76 4.27 18.77 -1.37
CA PRO A 76 3.25 19.80 -1.38
C PRO A 76 2.86 20.06 -2.84
N ALA A 77 1.55 20.16 -3.09
CA ALA A 77 1.06 20.60 -4.39
C ALA A 77 1.80 21.89 -4.79
N PRO A 78 2.19 22.03 -6.06
CA PRO A 78 2.89 23.24 -6.50
C PRO A 78 2.07 24.46 -6.09
N ILE A 79 2.72 25.38 -5.39
CA ILE A 79 2.12 26.66 -5.04
C ILE A 79 1.99 27.41 -6.36
N THR A 80 0.78 27.43 -6.93
CA THR A 80 0.47 28.39 -7.99
C THR A 80 0.49 29.77 -7.33
N ASP A 81 1.59 30.50 -7.53
CA ASP A 81 1.74 31.88 -7.11
C ASP A 81 0.72 32.75 -7.87
N GLN A 82 -0.50 32.85 -7.34
CA GLN A 82 -1.43 33.90 -7.74
C GLN A 82 -1.05 35.15 -6.95
N ALA A 83 -0.25 36.01 -7.59
CA ALA A 83 -0.04 37.37 -7.13
C ALA A 83 -1.41 38.08 -6.98
N PRO A 84 -1.72 38.69 -5.83
CA PRO A 84 -2.93 39.48 -5.70
C PRO A 84 -2.80 40.73 -6.57
N HIS A 85 -3.74 40.91 -7.50
CA HIS A 85 -3.92 42.19 -8.18
C HIS A 85 -4.22 43.27 -7.13
N ALA A 86 -3.27 44.19 -6.95
CA ALA A 86 -3.52 45.45 -6.28
C ALA A 86 -4.55 46.23 -7.12
N THR A 87 -5.75 46.43 -6.56
CA THR A 87 -6.72 47.36 -7.15
C THR A 87 -6.52 48.69 -6.44
N THR A 88 -6.20 49.72 -7.23
CA THR A 88 -6.12 51.13 -6.84
C THR A 88 -7.51 51.75 -6.83
#